data_AF-A0A972WXM4-F1
#
_entry.id   AF-A0A972WXM4-F1
#
_cell.length_a   1.000
_cell.length_b   1.000
_cell.length_c   1.000
_cell.angle_alpha   90.00
_cell.angle_beta   90.00
_cell.angle_gamma   90.00
#
_symmetry.space_group_name_H-M   'P 1'
#
loop_
_entity.id
_entity.type
_entity.pdbx_description
1 polymer ?
#
loop_
_entity_poly.entity_id
_entity_poly.type
_entity_poly.pdbx_seq_one_letter_code
_entity_poly.pdbx_strand_id
1 'polypeptide(L)'
;MVDEAFKVWQRVLAHASRIGDTTLQSLFSQDPTRAERFNRTLSDSRHEIIVDFSKQLIDDQILSELLNLASDLQIVEQFAEMRNGLKIN
;
A
#
# COMPACT_ATOMS: atom_id res chain seq x y z
N MET A 1 -21.43 -1.65 -4.15
CA MET A 1 -20.75 -2.32 -3.01
C MET A 1 -19.99 -3.56 -3.49
N VAL A 2 -20.56 -4.78 -3.55
CA VAL A 2 -19.81 -6.01 -3.93
C VAL A 2 -19.22 -5.94 -5.35
N ASP A 3 -20.00 -5.46 -6.31
CA ASP A 3 -19.58 -5.37 -7.72
C ASP A 3 -18.48 -4.32 -7.96
N GLU A 4 -18.34 -3.37 -7.04
CA GLU A 4 -17.39 -2.28 -7.14
C GLU A 4 -16.08 -2.66 -6.46
N ALA A 5 -16.14 -3.20 -5.24
CA ALA A 5 -14.97 -3.81 -4.59
C ALA A 5 -14.34 -4.93 -5.44
N PHE A 6 -15.16 -5.73 -6.13
CA PHE A 6 -14.68 -6.72 -7.08
C PHE A 6 -13.93 -6.08 -8.26
N LYS A 7 -14.45 -5.00 -8.86
CA LYS A 7 -13.78 -4.28 -9.96
C LYS A 7 -12.46 -3.66 -9.52
N VAL A 8 -12.39 -3.11 -8.32
CA VAL A 8 -11.16 -2.51 -7.77
C VAL A 8 -10.10 -3.60 -7.51
N TRP A 9 -10.52 -4.74 -6.97
CA TRP A 9 -9.64 -5.89 -6.78
C TRP A 9 -9.07 -6.43 -8.10
N GLN A 10 -9.88 -6.45 -9.18
CA GLN A 10 -9.40 -6.83 -10.51
C GLN A 10 -8.28 -5.91 -11.02
N ARG A 11 -8.29 -4.61 -10.68
CA ARG A 11 -7.19 -3.69 -11.05
C ARG A 11 -5.89 -4.13 -10.36
N VAL A 12 -5.93 -4.42 -9.07
CA VAL A 12 -4.75 -4.91 -8.32
C VAL A 12 -4.22 -6.21 -8.94
N LEU A 13 -5.09 -7.17 -9.29
CA LEU A 13 -4.68 -8.42 -9.96
C LEU A 13 -4.05 -8.16 -11.33
N ALA A 14 -4.57 -7.23 -12.12
CA ALA A 14 -3.98 -6.85 -13.41
C ALA A 14 -2.57 -6.25 -13.24
N HIS A 15 -2.36 -5.40 -12.23
CA HIS A 15 -1.04 -4.85 -11.92
C HIS A 15 -0.06 -5.91 -11.40
N ALA A 16 -0.54 -6.87 -10.60
CA ALA A 16 0.27 -8.01 -10.17
C ALA A 16 0.71 -8.88 -11.36
N SER A 17 -0.21 -9.16 -12.29
CA SER A 17 0.12 -9.91 -13.52
C SER A 17 1.14 -9.15 -14.40
N ARG A 18 1.04 -7.82 -14.50
CA ARG A 18 1.96 -6.98 -15.28
C ARG A 18 3.41 -7.10 -14.80
N ILE A 19 3.62 -7.26 -13.49
CA ILE A 19 4.97 -7.34 -12.91
C ILE A 19 5.46 -8.77 -12.66
N GLY A 20 4.77 -9.79 -13.20
CA GLY A 20 5.02 -11.20 -12.86
C GLY A 20 6.47 -11.66 -13.02
N ASP A 21 7.21 -11.09 -13.98
CA ASP A 21 8.62 -11.39 -14.24
C ASP A 21 9.60 -10.40 -13.61
N THR A 22 9.09 -9.41 -12.86
CA THR A 22 9.91 -8.39 -12.21
C THR A 22 10.60 -8.97 -10.97
N THR A 23 11.86 -8.62 -10.78
CA THR A 23 12.63 -8.98 -9.59
C THR A 23 12.90 -7.77 -8.71
N LEU A 24 13.13 -7.99 -7.41
CA LEU A 24 13.56 -6.92 -6.51
C LEU A 24 14.87 -6.30 -6.99
N GLN A 25 15.82 -7.09 -7.48
CA GLN A 25 17.08 -6.61 -8.04
C GLN A 25 16.84 -5.64 -9.19
N SER A 26 15.91 -5.96 -10.10
CA SER A 26 15.52 -5.07 -11.19
C SER A 26 14.93 -3.77 -10.67
N LEU A 27 14.03 -3.82 -9.70
CA LEU A 27 13.39 -2.64 -9.11
C LEU A 27 14.40 -1.70 -8.44
N PHE A 28 15.37 -2.24 -7.69
CA PHE A 28 16.47 -1.45 -7.10
C PHE A 28 17.45 -0.93 -8.14
N SER A 29 17.66 -1.66 -9.25
CA SER A 29 18.55 -1.23 -10.33
C SER A 29 17.96 -0.07 -11.13
N GLN A 30 16.63 -0.05 -11.27
CA GLN A 30 15.89 1.01 -11.99
C GLN A 30 15.67 2.27 -11.13
N ASP A 31 15.62 2.12 -9.82
CA ASP A 31 15.45 3.23 -8.87
C ASP A 31 16.48 3.16 -7.74
N PRO A 32 17.62 3.88 -7.87
CA PRO A 32 18.63 3.97 -6.82
C PRO A 32 18.11 4.57 -5.50
N THR A 33 17.01 5.34 -5.54
CA THR A 33 16.39 5.98 -4.38
C THR A 33 15.26 5.14 -3.76
N ARG A 34 15.05 3.91 -4.23
CA ARG A 34 13.94 3.05 -3.82
C ARG A 34 13.85 2.86 -2.31
N ALA A 35 14.97 2.64 -1.63
CA ALA A 35 15.01 2.49 -0.17
C ALA A 35 14.46 3.74 0.54
N GLU A 36 14.75 4.93 0.02
CA GLU A 36 14.33 6.23 0.55
C GLU A 36 12.85 6.53 0.23
N ARG A 37 12.36 6.09 -0.93
CA ARG A 37 10.97 6.33 -1.36
C ARG A 37 9.97 5.35 -0.71
N PHE A 38 10.38 4.09 -0.58
CA PHE A 38 9.58 2.99 -0.04
C PHE A 38 9.89 2.70 1.44
N ASN A 39 10.04 3.77 2.23
CA ASN A 39 10.05 3.70 3.68
C ASN A 39 9.08 4.73 4.27
N ARG A 40 8.70 4.54 5.54
CA ARG A 40 8.12 5.60 6.36
C ARG A 40 8.83 5.62 7.71
N THR A 41 9.12 6.81 8.18
CA THR A 41 9.67 7.03 9.52
C THR A 41 8.62 7.72 10.38
N LEU A 42 8.35 7.13 11.54
CA LEU A 42 7.48 7.68 12.58
C LEU A 42 8.36 7.92 13.80
N SER A 43 8.54 9.19 14.16
CA SER A 43 9.39 9.56 15.29
C SER A 43 8.62 10.39 16.30
N ASP A 44 8.90 10.18 17.58
CA ASP A 44 8.48 11.05 18.67
C ASP A 44 9.71 11.68 19.35
N SER A 45 9.51 12.38 20.47
CA SER A 45 10.62 13.03 21.20
C SER A 45 11.72 12.10 21.73
N ARG A 46 11.52 10.78 21.72
CA ARG A 46 12.40 9.79 22.35
C ARG A 46 12.66 8.54 21.50
N HIS A 47 11.82 8.24 20.51
CA HIS A 47 11.86 7.00 19.76
C HIS A 47 11.61 7.24 18.28
N GLU A 48 12.10 6.31 17.49
CA GLU A 48 11.91 6.26 16.05
C GLU A 48 11.53 4.84 15.62
N ILE A 49 10.53 4.75 14.75
CA ILE A 49 10.11 3.54 14.06
C ILE A 49 10.31 3.77 12.57
N ILE A 50 11.14 2.94 11.95
CA ILE A 50 11.34 2.92 10.51
C ILE A 50 10.61 1.70 9.94
N VAL A 51 9.70 1.95 9.02
CA VAL A 51 9.01 0.93 8.24
C VAL A 51 9.58 0.95 6.83
N ASP A 52 10.62 0.13 6.59
CA ASP A 52 11.19 -0.10 5.26
C ASP A 52 10.40 -1.21 4.54
N PHE A 53 9.69 -0.84 3.47
CA PHE A 53 8.98 -1.74 2.59
C PHE A 53 9.54 -1.74 1.17
N SER A 54 10.77 -1.24 0.97
CA SER A 54 11.46 -1.19 -0.32
C SER A 54 11.76 -2.58 -0.90
N LYS A 55 11.85 -3.59 -0.04
CA LYS A 55 12.09 -5.01 -0.41
C LYS A 55 10.81 -5.77 -0.75
N GLN A 56 9.71 -5.07 -1.04
CA GLN A 56 8.48 -5.65 -1.55
C GLN A 56 8.45 -5.60 -3.09
N LEU A 57 7.84 -6.60 -3.74
CA LEU A 57 7.63 -6.63 -5.19
C LEU A 57 6.49 -5.70 -5.61
N ILE A 58 6.71 -4.40 -5.42
CA ILE A 58 5.77 -3.34 -5.73
C ILE A 58 6.50 -2.20 -6.45
N ASP A 59 5.92 -1.71 -7.54
CA ASP A 59 6.32 -0.45 -8.17
C ASP A 59 5.35 0.66 -7.77
N ASP A 60 5.57 1.85 -8.31
CA ASP A 60 4.75 3.03 -8.00
C ASP A 60 3.28 2.82 -8.38
N GLN A 61 3.02 2.13 -9.49
CA GLN A 61 1.67 1.86 -9.97
C GLN A 61 0.94 0.90 -9.02
N ILE A 62 1.59 -0.18 -8.58
CA ILE A 62 0.99 -1.11 -7.61
C ILE A 62 0.72 -0.42 -6.29
N LEU A 63 1.67 0.36 -5.77
CA LEU A 63 1.47 1.08 -4.53
C LEU A 63 0.29 2.06 -4.62
N SER A 64 0.18 2.79 -5.74
CA SER A 64 -0.95 3.69 -5.99
C SER A 64 -2.28 2.94 -6.02
N GLU A 65 -2.37 1.80 -6.73
CA GLU A 65 -3.61 1.03 -6.80
C GLU A 65 -4.00 0.39 -5.46
N LEU A 66 -3.03 -0.04 -4.64
CA LEU A 66 -3.30 -0.53 -3.29
C LEU A 66 -3.88 0.57 -2.38
N LEU A 67 -3.37 1.80 -2.50
CA LEU A 67 -3.91 2.96 -1.78
C LEU A 67 -5.30 3.36 -2.30
N ASN A 68 -5.52 3.31 -3.61
CA ASN A 68 -6.84 3.52 -4.21
C ASN A 68 -7.84 2.47 -3.71
N LEU A 69 -7.44 1.19 -3.62
CA LEU A 69 -8.27 0.14 -3.03
C LEU A 69 -8.63 0.43 -1.57
N ALA A 70 -7.67 0.89 -0.75
CA ALA A 70 -7.96 1.25 0.64
C ALA A 70 -8.95 2.43 0.75
N SER A 71 -8.86 3.40 -0.17
CA SER A 71 -9.82 4.51 -0.29
C SER A 71 -11.20 4.02 -0.73
N ASP A 72 -11.28 3.17 -1.76
CA ASP A 72 -12.54 2.64 -2.29
C ASP A 72 -13.25 1.75 -1.24
N LEU A 73 -12.48 1.07 -0.39
CA LEU A 73 -12.99 0.31 0.75
C LEU A 73 -13.31 1.17 1.99
N GLN A 74 -13.10 2.48 1.94
CA GLN A 74 -13.41 3.42 3.03
C GLN A 74 -12.72 3.04 4.35
N ILE A 75 -11.46 2.58 4.28
CA ILE A 75 -10.73 2.09 5.45
C ILE A 75 -10.49 3.21 6.48
N VAL A 76 -10.29 4.45 6.02
CA VAL A 76 -10.07 5.61 6.90
C VAL A 76 -11.34 5.94 7.69
N GLU A 77 -12.50 5.88 7.04
CA GLU A 77 -13.80 6.10 7.65
C GLU A 77 -14.09 5.02 8.68
N GLN A 78 -13.92 3.74 8.33
CA GLN A 78 -14.09 2.62 9.26
C GLN A 78 -13.14 2.72 10.47
N PHE A 79 -11.89 3.14 10.26
CA PHE A 79 -10.96 3.41 11.35
C PHE A 79 -11.45 4.55 12.26
N ALA A 80 -12.02 5.61 11.68
CA ALA A 80 -12.61 6.70 12.45
C ALA A 80 -13.82 6.23 13.26
N GLU A 81 -14.67 5.37 12.69
CA GLU A 81 -15.81 4.79 13.40
C GLU A 81 -15.38 3.96 14.60
N MET A 82 -14.40 3.07 14.40
CA MET A 82 -13.77 2.29 15.46
C MET A 82 -13.23 3.18 16.57
N ARG A 83 -12.45 4.20 16.19
CA ARG A 83 -11.83 5.13 17.15
C ARG A 83 -12.86 5.94 17.95
N ASN A 84 -14.03 6.21 17.37
CA ASN A 84 -15.11 6.96 18.01
C ASN A 84 -16.06 6.07 18.83
N GLY A 85 -15.80 4.76 18.93
CA GLY A 85 -16.56 3.84 19.78
C GLY A 85 -17.92 3.43 19.21
N LEU A 86 -18.11 3.52 17.89
CA LEU A 86 -19.30 2.98 17.23
C LEU A 86 -19.35 1.45 17.35
N LYS A 87 -20.56 0.88 17.32
CA LYS A 87 -20.76 -0.57 17.35
C LYS A 87 -20.51 -1.16 15.95
N ILE A 88 -19.31 -1.68 15.73
CA ILE A 88 -18.86 -2.24 14.46
C ILE A 88 -18.62 -3.77 14.49
N ASN A 89 -18.98 -4.44 15.59
CA ASN A 89 -18.86 -5.89 15.82
C ASN A 89 -20.21 -6.49 16.19
#